data_AF-A0A1G3IY92-F1
#
_entry.id   AF-A0A1G3IY92-F1
#
_cell.length_a   1.000
_cell.length_b   1.000
_cell.length_c   1.000
_cell.angle_alpha   90.00
_cell.angle_beta   90.00
_cell.angle_gamma   90.00
#
_symmetry.space_group_name_H-M   'P 1'
#
loop_
_entity.id
_entity.type
_entity.pdbx_description
1 polymer ?
#
loop_
_entity_poly.entity_id
_entity_poly.type
_entity_poly.pdbx_seq_one_letter_code
_entity_poly.pdbx_strand_id
1 'polypeptide(L)'
;MNDTLTVAAASAFESLVMPPPQGRHKPAMDFSTFCSLRRMVLQQRRQEAVGCSDFMQLLALHLPEVAEHVDESDFGYIHLEVGVLKLASRSAILSRNMSDLLRHLILVRDLLGRADQTLHDALRVSYLEALFLEETGAESIAARGMLPRVMEDMLRKAEERMNCGRDQ
;
A
#
# COMPACT_ATOMS: atom_id res chain seq x y z
N MET A 1 -73.85 -57.35 43.84
CA MET A 1 -73.44 -56.72 45.10
C MET A 1 -72.75 -55.42 44.75
N ASN A 2 -73.48 -54.34 45.02
CA ASN A 2 -73.08 -52.98 45.43
C ASN A 2 -71.98 -52.27 44.64
N ASP A 3 -72.34 -51.21 43.90
CA ASP A 3 -72.28 -49.78 44.29
C ASP A 3 -70.87 -49.22 43.92
N THR A 4 -70.70 -48.07 43.27
CA THR A 4 -70.70 -46.70 43.83
C THR A 4 -70.28 -45.79 42.65
N LEU A 5 -71.16 -44.95 42.09
CA LEU A 5 -71.28 -43.49 42.26
C LEU A 5 -70.19 -42.58 41.60
N THR A 6 -70.69 -41.71 40.70
CA THR A 6 -70.48 -40.24 40.57
C THR A 6 -69.22 -39.59 39.95
N VAL A 7 -69.52 -38.77 38.92
CA VAL A 7 -69.28 -37.29 38.80
C VAL A 7 -68.01 -36.77 38.07
N ALA A 8 -68.28 -36.25 36.86
CA ALA A 8 -68.04 -34.89 36.33
C ALA A 8 -66.66 -34.33 35.93
N ALA A 9 -66.78 -33.37 35.01
CA ALA A 9 -65.87 -32.29 34.57
C ALA A 9 -64.72 -32.71 33.61
N ALA A 10 -64.73 -32.33 32.33
CA ALA A 10 -64.57 -31.00 31.70
C ALA A 10 -63.09 -30.60 31.46
N SER A 11 -62.88 -29.88 30.35
CA SER A 11 -61.65 -29.27 29.79
C SER A 11 -60.67 -30.20 29.06
N ALA A 12 -60.54 -30.09 27.74
CA ALA A 12 -59.87 -29.02 26.99
C ALA A 12 -58.36 -29.00 27.27
N PHE A 13 -57.55 -29.41 26.28
CA PHE A 13 -56.29 -28.74 25.93
C PHE A 13 -55.77 -29.33 24.61
N GLU A 14 -55.86 -28.53 23.55
CA GLU A 14 -55.20 -28.76 22.27
C GLU A 14 -53.70 -28.98 22.48
N SER A 15 -53.18 -30.02 21.85
CA SER A 15 -51.76 -30.32 21.82
C SER A 15 -50.98 -29.19 21.14
N LEU A 16 -50.06 -28.64 21.92
CA LEU A 16 -48.75 -28.11 21.53
C LEU A 16 -48.36 -28.34 20.06
N VAL A 17 -48.52 -27.30 19.23
CA VAL A 17 -47.67 -27.09 18.06
C VAL A 17 -46.64 -26.03 18.45
N MET A 18 -45.45 -26.49 18.84
CA MET A 18 -44.30 -25.59 19.02
C MET A 18 -43.85 -25.08 17.64
N PRO A 19 -43.60 -23.78 17.46
CA PRO A 19 -42.94 -23.29 16.25
C PRO A 19 -41.47 -23.73 16.25
N PRO A 20 -40.87 -23.99 15.07
CA PRO A 20 -39.47 -24.39 14.99
C PRO A 20 -38.56 -23.24 15.46
N PRO A 21 -37.38 -23.55 16.03
CA PRO A 21 -36.42 -22.54 16.45
C PRO A 21 -35.97 -21.74 15.23
N GLN A 22 -36.24 -20.43 15.24
CA GLN A 22 -35.73 -19.52 14.24
C GLN A 22 -34.20 -19.57 14.27
N GLY A 23 -33.63 -20.18 13.24
CA GLY A 23 -32.19 -20.19 13.03
C GLY A 23 -31.68 -18.76 13.07
N ARG A 24 -30.70 -18.50 13.94
CA ARG A 24 -29.91 -17.27 13.88
C ARG A 24 -29.30 -17.19 12.49
N HIS A 25 -29.91 -16.41 11.61
CA HIS A 25 -29.26 -15.98 10.39
C HIS A 25 -28.00 -15.22 10.82
N LYS A 26 -26.83 -15.85 10.71
CA LYS A 26 -25.60 -15.09 10.52
C LYS A 26 -25.88 -14.22 9.29
N PRO A 27 -25.88 -12.88 9.39
CA PRO A 27 -25.98 -12.07 8.19
C PRO A 27 -24.76 -12.43 7.35
N ALA A 28 -24.99 -13.13 6.24
CA ALA A 28 -23.97 -13.32 5.24
C ALA A 28 -23.55 -11.92 4.81
N MET A 29 -22.29 -11.56 5.04
CA MET A 29 -21.75 -10.27 4.63
C MET A 29 -21.99 -10.15 3.13
N ASP A 30 -22.86 -9.23 2.73
CA ASP A 30 -23.23 -9.08 1.33
C ASP A 30 -22.08 -8.37 0.57
N PHE A 31 -22.10 -8.50 -0.76
CA PHE A 31 -21.05 -7.94 -1.59
C PHE A 31 -20.96 -6.41 -1.46
N SER A 32 -22.09 -5.74 -1.20
CA SER A 32 -22.16 -4.28 -1.01
C SER A 32 -21.47 -3.82 0.27
N THR A 33 -21.66 -4.55 1.38
CA THR A 33 -20.98 -4.34 2.66
C THR A 33 -19.49 -4.61 2.53
N PHE A 34 -19.10 -5.70 1.86
CA PHE A 34 -17.68 -5.97 1.58
C PHE A 34 -17.03 -4.85 0.78
N CYS A 35 -17.67 -4.36 -0.29
CA CYS A 35 -17.14 -3.25 -1.09
C CYS A 35 -17.02 -1.96 -0.28
N SER A 36 -17.98 -1.66 0.58
CA SER A 36 -17.98 -0.47 1.43
C SER A 36 -16.89 -0.54 2.49
N LEU A 37 -16.75 -1.68 3.16
CA LEU A 37 -15.67 -1.95 4.12
C LEU A 37 -14.31 -1.90 3.45
N ARG A 38 -14.15 -2.54 2.29
CA ARG A 38 -12.91 -2.49 1.50
C ARG A 38 -12.56 -1.06 1.13
N ARG A 39 -13.54 -0.25 0.70
CA ARG A 39 -13.31 1.18 0.38
C ARG A 39 -12.88 1.97 1.62
N MET A 40 -13.53 1.76 2.76
CA MET A 40 -13.17 2.39 4.02
C MET A 40 -11.75 2.01 4.48
N VAL A 41 -11.41 0.72 4.47
CA VAL A 41 -10.06 0.23 4.84
C VAL A 41 -8.99 0.79 3.90
N LEU A 42 -9.26 0.83 2.60
CA LEU A 42 -8.34 1.44 1.61
C LEU A 42 -8.20 2.95 1.82
N GLN A 43 -9.26 3.64 2.25
CA GLN A 43 -9.24 5.06 2.54
C GLN A 43 -8.48 5.36 3.85
N GLN A 44 -8.62 4.50 4.85
CA GLN A 44 -7.87 4.58 6.10
C GLN A 44 -6.37 4.31 5.88
N ARG A 45 -6.01 3.27 5.12
CA ARG A 45 -4.62 3.03 4.69
C ARG A 45 -4.02 4.10 3.78
N ARG A 46 -4.85 4.95 3.17
CA ARG A 46 -4.38 6.15 2.44
C ARG A 46 -4.02 7.31 3.37
N GLN A 47 -4.52 7.30 4.61
CA GLN A 47 -4.26 8.34 5.61
C GLN A 47 -3.09 7.98 6.53
N GLU A 48 -2.76 6.70 6.67
CA GLU A 48 -1.58 6.26 7.41
C GLU A 48 -0.32 6.56 6.60
N ALA A 49 0.61 7.29 7.21
CA ALA A 49 1.91 7.54 6.62
C ALA A 49 2.67 6.21 6.48
N VAL A 50 3.23 5.97 5.30
CA VAL A 50 4.06 4.80 4.98
C VAL A 50 5.43 5.04 5.59
N GLY A 51 5.80 4.20 6.54
CA GLY A 51 7.09 4.27 7.22
C GLY A 51 8.15 3.38 6.60
N CYS A 52 9.33 3.36 7.23
CA CYS A 52 10.45 2.51 6.80
C CYS A 52 10.09 1.01 6.77
N SER A 53 9.32 0.53 7.76
CA SER A 53 8.88 -0.88 7.81
C SER A 53 7.95 -1.28 6.67
N ASP A 54 7.22 -0.33 6.10
CA ASP A 54 6.26 -0.58 5.03
C ASP A 54 6.92 -0.53 3.65
N PHE A 55 8.06 0.16 3.53
CA PHE A 55 8.79 0.31 2.26
C PHE A 55 9.17 -1.06 1.69
N MET A 56 9.83 -1.91 2.46
CA MET A 56 10.25 -3.23 2.00
C MET A 56 9.06 -4.13 1.62
N GLN A 57 7.95 -4.04 2.35
CA GLN A 57 6.74 -4.79 1.99
C GLN A 57 6.16 -4.32 0.65
N LEU A 58 6.12 -3.00 0.43
CA LEU A 58 5.64 -2.42 -0.83
C LEU A 58 6.59 -2.71 -1.99
N LEU A 59 7.90 -2.68 -1.73
CA LEU A 59 8.93 -3.03 -2.72
C LEU A 59 8.79 -4.50 -3.14
N ALA A 60 8.70 -5.43 -2.19
CA ALA A 60 8.52 -6.85 -2.48
C ALA A 60 7.19 -7.16 -3.19
N LEU A 61 6.12 -6.40 -2.90
CA LEU A 61 4.82 -6.59 -3.54
C LEU A 61 4.79 -6.12 -5.00
N HIS A 62 5.45 -5.00 -5.30
CA HIS A 62 5.34 -4.34 -6.61
C HIS A 62 6.53 -4.59 -7.54
N LEU A 63 7.71 -4.81 -6.96
CA LEU A 63 8.99 -5.01 -7.63
C LEU A 63 9.77 -6.15 -6.93
N PRO A 64 9.23 -7.39 -6.91
CA PRO A 64 9.89 -8.52 -6.26
C PRO A 64 11.32 -8.75 -6.77
N GLU A 65 11.54 -8.52 -8.07
CA GLU A 65 12.85 -8.62 -8.70
C GLU A 65 13.86 -7.59 -8.16
N VAL A 66 13.41 -6.44 -7.66
CA VAL A 66 14.29 -5.45 -7.02
C VAL A 66 14.50 -5.80 -5.56
N ALA A 67 13.44 -6.26 -4.87
CA ALA A 67 13.51 -6.63 -3.46
C ALA A 67 14.47 -7.80 -3.19
N GLU A 68 14.62 -8.73 -4.14
CA GLU A 68 15.59 -9.84 -4.05
C GLU A 68 17.05 -9.37 -3.93
N HIS A 69 17.35 -8.15 -4.41
CA HIS A 69 18.70 -7.59 -4.36
C HIS A 69 19.00 -6.81 -3.06
N VAL A 70 18.06 -6.79 -2.11
CA VAL A 70 18.29 -6.16 -0.80
C VAL A 70 18.97 -7.18 0.11
N ASP A 71 20.21 -6.89 0.47
CA ASP A 71 20.98 -7.73 1.39
C ASP A 71 20.40 -7.68 2.80
N GLU A 72 20.53 -8.80 3.54
CA GLU A 72 20.04 -8.87 4.92
C GLU A 72 20.68 -7.81 5.84
N SER A 73 21.92 -7.40 5.53
CA SER A 73 22.65 -6.35 6.26
C SER A 73 22.08 -4.95 6.07
N ASP A 74 21.31 -4.74 5.01
CA ASP A 74 20.77 -3.42 4.64
C ASP A 74 19.37 -3.19 5.23
N PHE A 75 18.75 -4.24 5.80
CA PHE A 75 17.42 -4.14 6.39
C PHE A 75 17.38 -3.14 7.55
N GLY A 76 16.37 -2.27 7.51
CA GLY A 76 16.16 -1.22 8.50
C GLY A 76 16.96 0.05 8.23
N TYR A 77 17.84 0.05 7.23
CA TYR A 77 18.54 1.24 6.76
C TYR A 77 17.88 1.77 5.49
N ILE A 78 16.84 2.59 5.64
CA ILE A 78 15.98 2.99 4.52
C ILE A 78 16.74 3.61 3.33
N HIS A 79 17.84 4.33 3.57
CA HIS A 79 18.66 4.89 2.51
C HIS A 79 19.39 3.81 1.67
N LEU A 80 19.76 2.69 2.29
CA LEU A 80 20.36 1.54 1.60
C LEU A 80 19.29 0.78 0.81
N GLU A 81 18.14 0.52 1.43
CA GLU A 81 17.00 -0.14 0.78
C GLU A 81 16.51 0.66 -0.45
N VAL A 82 16.37 1.98 -0.31
CA VAL A 82 16.08 2.90 -1.42
C VAL A 82 17.24 2.94 -2.43
N GLY A 83 18.47 2.76 -1.96
CA GLY A 83 19.67 2.65 -2.79
C GLY A 83 19.60 1.48 -3.76
N VAL A 84 19.04 0.34 -3.37
CA VAL A 84 18.81 -0.82 -4.24
C VAL A 84 17.83 -0.47 -5.36
N LEU A 85 16.71 0.18 -5.03
CA LEU A 85 15.75 0.67 -6.03
C LEU A 85 16.39 1.68 -7.00
N LYS A 86 17.25 2.58 -6.50
CA LYS A 86 18.02 3.50 -7.34
C LYS A 86 18.93 2.74 -8.32
N LEU A 87 19.66 1.73 -7.85
CA LEU A 87 20.55 0.94 -8.70
C LEU A 87 19.77 0.18 -9.78
N ALA A 88 18.62 -0.40 -9.44
CA ALA A 88 17.74 -1.04 -10.40
C ALA A 88 17.22 -0.04 -11.46
N SER A 89 16.78 1.15 -11.04
CA SER A 89 16.37 2.21 -11.98
C SER A 89 17.51 2.69 -12.86
N ARG A 90 18.72 2.84 -12.32
CA ARG A 90 19.91 3.20 -13.10
C ARG A 90 20.20 2.13 -14.16
N SER A 91 20.13 0.85 -13.78
CA SER A 91 20.29 -0.26 -14.72
C SER A 91 19.27 -0.18 -15.85
N ALA A 92 17.99 0.06 -15.53
CA ALA A 92 16.92 0.23 -16.51
C ALA A 92 17.15 1.42 -17.46
N ILE A 93 17.67 2.55 -16.95
CA ILE A 93 18.06 3.71 -17.77
C ILE A 93 19.16 3.31 -18.77
N LEU A 94 20.24 2.69 -18.27
CA LEU A 94 21.41 2.31 -19.07
C LEU A 94 21.06 1.23 -20.11
N SER A 95 20.19 0.29 -19.78
CA SER A 95 19.70 -0.76 -20.70
C SER A 95 18.57 -0.28 -21.60
N ARG A 96 18.17 1.00 -21.52
CA ARG A 96 17.03 1.60 -22.22
C ARG A 96 15.70 0.88 -21.99
N ASN A 97 15.57 0.18 -20.87
CA ASN A 97 14.35 -0.51 -20.48
C ASN A 97 13.38 0.47 -19.79
N MET A 98 12.71 1.27 -20.62
CA MET A 98 11.81 2.32 -20.14
C MET A 98 10.54 1.79 -19.46
N SER A 99 10.16 0.54 -19.73
CA SER A 99 9.02 -0.11 -19.07
C SER A 99 9.30 -0.33 -17.59
N ASP A 100 10.47 -0.88 -17.24
CA ASP A 100 10.85 -1.11 -15.85
C ASP A 100 11.15 0.20 -15.13
N LEU A 101 11.81 1.14 -15.79
CA LEU A 101 11.96 2.49 -15.24
C LEU A 101 10.61 3.12 -14.89
N LEU A 102 9.61 3.03 -15.78
CA LEU A 102 8.28 3.57 -15.52
C LEU A 102 7.62 2.91 -14.31
N ARG A 103 7.74 1.58 -14.16
CA ARG A 103 7.24 0.86 -12.97
C ARG A 103 7.89 1.37 -11.70
N HIS A 104 9.21 1.57 -11.71
CA HIS A 104 9.94 2.10 -10.55
C HIS A 104 9.48 3.53 -10.21
N LEU A 105 9.36 4.40 -11.21
CA LEU A 105 8.92 5.79 -11.03
C LEU A 105 7.48 5.88 -10.49
N ILE A 106 6.58 4.99 -10.93
CA ILE A 106 5.21 4.91 -10.43
C ILE A 106 5.20 4.55 -8.94
N LEU A 107 5.99 3.53 -8.54
CA LEU A 107 6.10 3.14 -7.13
C LEU A 107 6.63 4.31 -6.28
N VAL A 108 7.71 4.96 -6.72
CA VAL A 108 8.31 6.08 -5.99
C VAL A 108 7.34 7.25 -5.84
N ARG A 109 6.60 7.61 -6.88
CA ARG A 109 5.54 8.64 -6.82
C ARG A 109 4.48 8.27 -5.77
N ASP A 110 4.02 7.03 -5.79
CA ASP A 110 2.96 6.56 -4.89
C ASP A 110 3.41 6.46 -3.43
N LEU A 111 4.71 6.23 -3.20
CA LEU A 111 5.35 6.30 -1.89
C LEU A 111 5.51 7.75 -1.44
N LEU A 112 6.03 8.65 -2.27
CA LEU A 112 6.20 10.07 -1.94
C LEU A 112 4.91 10.75 -1.48
N GLY A 113 3.76 10.36 -2.05
CA GLY A 113 2.47 10.90 -1.64
C GLY A 113 1.98 10.47 -0.25
N ARG A 114 2.64 9.49 0.39
CA ARG A 114 2.24 8.92 1.68
C ARG A 114 3.41 8.71 2.64
N ALA A 115 4.65 8.97 2.22
CA ALA A 115 5.83 8.68 3.01
C ALA A 115 5.87 9.51 4.29
N ASP A 116 6.35 8.89 5.38
CA ASP A 116 6.81 9.64 6.53
C ASP A 116 8.04 10.49 6.19
N GLN A 117 8.49 11.33 7.13
CA GLN A 117 9.61 12.24 6.88
C GLN A 117 10.89 11.50 6.48
N THR A 118 11.18 10.36 7.12
CA THR A 118 12.42 9.61 6.90
C THR A 118 12.42 8.95 5.52
N LEU A 119 11.34 8.26 5.15
CA LEU A 119 11.19 7.68 3.83
C LEU A 119 11.14 8.75 2.74
N HIS A 120 10.47 9.88 3.00
CA HIS A 120 10.41 11.00 2.06
C HIS A 120 11.81 11.55 1.79
N ASP A 121 12.63 11.75 2.82
CA ASP A 121 14.00 12.20 2.67
C ASP A 121 14.88 11.17 1.95
N ALA A 122 14.71 9.87 2.22
CA ALA A 122 15.42 8.81 1.50
C ALA A 122 15.05 8.78 0.01
N LEU A 123 13.76 8.84 -0.34
CA LEU A 123 13.31 8.87 -1.74
C LEU A 123 13.76 10.14 -2.46
N ARG A 124 13.82 11.27 -1.76
CA ARG A 124 14.33 12.51 -2.34
C ARG A 124 15.83 12.46 -2.58
N VAL A 125 16.62 12.21 -1.53
CA VAL A 125 18.08 12.34 -1.58
C VAL A 125 18.72 11.10 -2.21
N SER A 126 18.39 9.91 -1.70
CA SER A 126 19.04 8.65 -2.08
C SER A 126 18.49 8.02 -3.35
N TYR A 127 17.31 8.45 -3.82
CA TYR A 127 16.78 8.02 -5.11
C TYR A 127 16.78 9.14 -6.14
N LEU A 128 15.97 10.18 -5.94
CA LEU A 128 15.72 11.17 -7.00
C LEU A 128 16.95 12.04 -7.30
N GLU A 129 17.52 12.70 -6.28
CA GLU A 129 18.71 13.53 -6.42
C GLU A 129 19.89 12.67 -6.88
N ALA A 130 20.14 11.54 -6.23
CA ALA A 130 21.24 10.64 -6.60
C ALA A 130 21.14 10.04 -8.02
N LEU A 131 19.96 9.97 -8.63
CA LEU A 131 19.76 9.36 -9.95
C LEU A 131 19.75 10.38 -11.10
N PHE A 132 19.37 11.63 -10.83
CA PHE A 132 19.14 12.62 -11.90
C PHE A 132 19.91 13.93 -11.73
N LEU A 133 20.44 14.21 -10.55
CA LEU A 133 21.18 15.44 -10.32
C LEU A 133 22.56 15.35 -10.99
N GLU A 134 22.91 16.37 -11.77
CA GLU A 134 24.17 16.48 -12.53
C GLU A 134 24.39 15.41 -13.64
N GLU A 135 23.41 14.54 -13.86
CA GLU A 135 23.44 13.53 -14.93
C GLU A 135 23.12 14.16 -16.29
N THR A 136 24.06 14.04 -17.24
CA THR A 136 24.00 14.69 -18.57
C THR A 136 23.89 13.69 -19.73
N GLY A 137 23.84 12.39 -19.45
CA GLY A 137 23.69 11.35 -20.47
C GLY A 137 22.37 11.47 -21.24
N ALA A 138 22.37 11.11 -22.54
CA ALA A 138 21.17 11.15 -23.38
C ALA A 138 20.06 10.25 -22.83
N GLU A 139 20.43 9.09 -22.28
CA GLU A 139 19.53 8.17 -21.58
C GLU A 139 18.93 8.81 -20.33
N SER A 140 19.73 9.53 -19.55
CA SER A 140 19.29 10.25 -18.34
C SER A 140 18.33 11.39 -18.69
N ILE A 141 18.57 12.10 -19.80
CA ILE A 141 17.65 13.14 -20.31
C ILE A 141 16.30 12.52 -20.70
N ALA A 142 16.33 11.40 -21.43
CA ALA A 142 15.09 10.69 -21.81
C ALA A 142 14.33 10.19 -20.57
N ALA A 143 15.04 9.60 -19.61
CA ALA A 143 14.49 9.14 -18.34
C ALA A 143 13.88 10.29 -17.52
N ARG A 144 14.55 11.46 -17.50
CA ARG A 144 14.05 12.67 -16.83
C ARG A 144 12.75 13.17 -17.45
N GLY A 145 12.59 13.04 -18.77
CA GLY A 145 11.34 13.34 -19.47
C GLY A 145 10.16 12.43 -19.09
N MET A 146 10.40 11.30 -18.43
CA MET A 146 9.37 10.39 -17.93
C MET A 146 8.94 10.67 -16.49
N LEU A 147 9.59 11.62 -15.81
CA LEU A 147 9.30 11.91 -14.41
C LEU A 147 7.87 12.43 -14.24
N PRO A 148 7.12 11.93 -13.24
CA PRO A 148 5.90 12.58 -12.80
C PRO A 148 6.19 14.01 -12.34
N ARG A 149 5.28 14.95 -12.63
CA ARG A 149 5.43 16.39 -12.30
C ARG A 149 5.88 16.66 -10.86
N VAL A 150 5.34 15.90 -9.90
CA VAL A 150 5.69 16.02 -8.48
C VAL A 150 7.19 15.77 -8.23
N MET A 151 7.76 14.78 -8.91
CA MET A 151 9.19 14.44 -8.81
C MET A 151 10.05 15.46 -9.58
N GLU A 152 9.59 15.91 -10.74
CA GLU A 152 10.26 16.97 -11.50
C GLU A 152 10.37 18.28 -10.69
N ASP A 153 9.28 18.70 -10.03
CA ASP A 153 9.27 19.88 -9.18
C ASP A 153 10.23 19.74 -7.98
N MET A 154 10.34 18.54 -7.40
CA MET A 154 11.30 18.27 -6.33
C MET A 154 12.74 18.35 -6.81
N LEU A 155 13.03 17.79 -7.98
CA LEU A 155 14.37 17.83 -8.56
C LEU A 155 14.77 19.27 -8.91
N ARG A 156 13.86 20.07 -9.49
CA ARG A 156 14.10 21.49 -9.77
C ARG A 156 14.43 22.28 -8.51
N LYS A 157 13.69 22.05 -7.41
CA LYS A 157 14.01 22.66 -6.11
C LYS A 157 15.36 22.21 -5.54
N ALA A 158 15.82 20.99 -5.84
CA ALA A 158 17.14 20.52 -5.45
C ALA A 158 18.25 21.23 -6.23
N GLU A 159 18.05 21.43 -7.54
CA GLU A 159 19.00 22.13 -8.40
C GLU A 159 19.15 23.61 -8.01
N GLU A 160 18.04 24.28 -7.69
CA GLU A 160 18.04 25.66 -7.18
C GLU A 160 18.87 25.78 -5.90
N ARG A 161 18.73 24.82 -4.96
CA ARG A 161 19.52 24.80 -3.71
C ARG A 161 21.02 24.67 -3.96
N MET A 162 21.42 23.85 -4.94
CA MET A 162 22.84 23.70 -5.29
C MET A 162 23.40 24.95 -5.96
N ASN A 163 22.63 25.62 -6.81
CA ASN A 163 23.09 26.80 -7.52
C ASN A 163 23.27 27.99 -6.56
N CYS A 164 22.36 28.19 -5.60
CA CYS A 164 22.53 29.19 -4.54
C CYS A 164 23.72 28.93 -3.60
N GLY A 165 24.20 27.68 -3.51
CA GLY A 165 25.36 27.31 -2.69
C GLY A 165 26.71 27.41 -3.42
N ARG A 166 26.72 27.56 -4.75
CA ARG A 166 27.95 27.68 -5.57
C ARG A 166 28.41 29.13 -5.78
N ASP A 167 27.58 30.11 -5.44
CA ASP A 167 27.86 31.55 -5.58
C ASP A 167 28.42 32.20 -4.29
N GLN A 168 28.82 31.40 -3.30
CA GLN A 168 29.47 31.84 -2.04
C GLN A 168 30.89 31.32 -1.94
#